data_AF-A0A1F7X3F7-F1
#
_entry.id   AF-A0A1F7X3F7-F1
#
_cell.length_a   1.000
_cell.length_b   1.000
_cell.length_c   1.000
_cell.angle_alpha   90.00
_cell.angle_beta   90.00
_cell.angle_gamma   90.00
#
_symmetry.space_group_name_H-M   'P 1'
#
loop_
_entity.id
_entity.type
_entity.pdbx_description
1 polymer ?
#
loop_
_entity_poly.entity_id
_entity_poly.type
_entity_poly.pdbx_seq_one_letter_code
_entity_poly.pdbx_strand_id
1 'polypeptide(L)'
;MNDLKDILNNFLDTINYPDSKEEFINNFVKAIYLETIEELIKTLPQQKQNLINQTLESAKAPALLQQAVNNTFDQTLLNKTLQSKSQKLFAEYLETINETLTEEQKNKLQEYFTPFKPKGE
;
A
#
# COMPACT_ATOMS: atom_id res chain seq x y z
N MET A 1 -3.87 -6.25 4.85
CA MET A 1 -2.78 -5.38 5.33
C MET A 1 -1.63 -6.19 5.89
N ASN A 2 -1.87 -7.22 6.71
CA ASN A 2 -0.81 -8.14 7.12
C ASN A 2 -0.18 -8.84 5.90
N ASP A 3 -1.00 -9.31 4.96
CA ASP A 3 -0.50 -9.93 3.72
C ASP A 3 0.37 -8.98 2.89
N LEU A 4 0.06 -7.67 2.87
CA LEU A 4 0.86 -6.67 2.18
C LEU A 4 2.23 -6.48 2.86
N LYS A 5 2.26 -6.43 4.20
CA LYS A 5 3.53 -6.32 4.94
C LYS A 5 4.42 -7.53 4.71
N ASP A 6 3.84 -8.72 4.64
CA ASP A 6 4.58 -9.96 4.38
C ASP A 6 5.10 -10.02 2.95
N ILE A 7 4.29 -9.60 1.96
CA ILE A 7 4.72 -9.46 0.57
C ILE A 7 5.87 -8.47 0.46
N LEU A 8 5.75 -7.28 1.08
CA LEU A 8 6.79 -6.26 1.06
C LEU A 8 8.06 -6.75 1.75
N ASN A 9 7.97 -7.45 2.88
CA ASN A 9 9.15 -8.01 3.55
C ASN A 9 9.91 -8.97 2.65
N ASN A 10 9.21 -9.96 2.06
CA ASN A 10 9.82 -10.94 1.18
C ASN A 10 10.41 -10.29 -0.08
N PHE A 11 9.71 -9.30 -0.63
CA PHE A 11 10.19 -8.52 -1.76
C PHE A 11 11.48 -7.75 -1.43
N LEU A 12 11.52 -7.04 -0.29
CA LEU A 12 12.70 -6.29 0.15
C LEU A 12 13.89 -7.23 0.44
N ASP A 13 13.62 -8.42 0.98
CA ASP A 13 14.64 -9.47 1.11
C ASP A 13 15.16 -9.94 -0.24
N THR A 14 14.26 -10.14 -1.21
CA THR A 14 14.61 -10.60 -2.56
C THR A 14 15.53 -9.62 -3.28
N ILE A 15 15.31 -8.32 -3.10
CA ILE A 15 16.14 -7.27 -3.70
C ILE A 15 17.35 -6.89 -2.83
N ASN A 16 17.59 -7.58 -1.71
CA ASN A 16 18.63 -7.22 -0.73
C ASN A 16 18.58 -5.73 -0.35
N TYR A 17 17.41 -5.24 0.03
CA TYR A 17 17.20 -3.83 0.37
C TYR A 17 18.22 -3.39 1.45
N PRO A 18 19.00 -2.32 1.21
CA PRO A 18 20.15 -1.99 2.04
C PRO A 18 19.79 -1.31 3.37
N ASP A 19 18.60 -0.71 3.46
CA ASP A 19 18.15 0.06 4.62
C ASP A 19 17.17 -0.73 5.51
N SER A 20 16.60 -0.05 6.51
CA SER A 20 15.61 -0.64 7.41
C SER A 20 14.32 -1.01 6.66
N LYS A 21 14.11 -2.32 6.46
CA LYS A 21 12.86 -2.86 5.89
C LYS A 21 11.63 -2.45 6.69
N GLU A 22 11.74 -2.42 8.02
CA GLU A 22 10.64 -2.05 8.90
C GLU A 22 10.19 -0.60 8.67
N GLU A 23 11.15 0.33 8.57
CA GLU A 23 10.84 1.73 8.29
C GLU A 23 10.24 1.89 6.90
N PHE A 24 10.79 1.21 5.89
CA PHE A 24 10.23 1.20 4.55
C PHE A 24 8.78 0.72 4.55
N ILE A 25 8.50 -0.44 5.14
CA ILE A 25 7.16 -1.04 5.17
C ILE A 25 6.18 -0.13 5.90
N ASN A 26 6.59 0.45 7.04
CA ASN A 26 5.74 1.36 7.80
C ASN A 26 5.43 2.63 7.01
N ASN A 27 6.42 3.22 6.34
CA ASN A 27 6.23 4.41 5.52
C ASN A 27 5.38 4.12 4.27
N PHE A 28 5.62 2.98 3.61
CA PHE A 28 4.90 2.56 2.43
C PHE A 28 3.41 2.28 2.73
N VAL A 29 3.14 1.55 3.80
CA VAL A 29 1.77 1.31 4.29
C VAL A 29 1.08 2.62 4.64
N LYS A 30 1.78 3.55 5.30
CA LYS A 30 1.25 4.87 5.63
C LYS A 30 0.90 5.67 4.37
N ALA A 31 1.77 5.65 3.35
CA ALA A 31 1.52 6.33 2.08
C ALA A 31 0.26 5.79 1.39
N ILE A 32 0.11 4.46 1.30
CA ILE A 32 -1.10 3.81 0.75
C ILE A 32 -2.36 4.29 1.49
N TYR A 33 -2.32 4.31 2.83
CA TYR A 33 -3.45 4.76 3.63
C TYR A 33 -3.80 6.22 3.36
N LEU A 34 -2.81 7.11 3.30
CA LEU A 34 -3.03 8.53 3.03
C LEU A 34 -3.63 8.76 1.65
N GLU A 35 -3.06 8.16 0.61
CA GLU A 35 -3.59 8.28 -0.75
C GLU A 35 -5.00 7.70 -0.89
N THR A 36 -5.29 6.61 -0.18
CA THR A 36 -6.61 6.00 -0.17
C THR A 36 -7.63 6.94 0.47
N ILE A 37 -7.31 7.48 1.64
CA ILE A 37 -8.18 8.42 2.35
C ILE A 37 -8.41 9.67 1.49
N GLU A 38 -7.37 10.22 0.88
CA GLU A 38 -7.48 11.40 0.01
C GLU A 38 -8.40 11.13 -1.19
N GLU A 39 -8.26 9.98 -1.85
CA GLU A 39 -9.13 9.62 -2.96
C GLU A 39 -10.59 9.42 -2.52
N LEU A 40 -10.79 8.73 -1.40
CA LEU A 40 -12.13 8.48 -0.87
C LEU A 40 -12.82 9.78 -0.47
N ILE A 41 -12.12 10.72 0.18
CA ILE A 41 -12.66 12.04 0.51
C ILE A 41 -13.14 12.76 -0.75
N LYS A 42 -12.37 12.72 -1.85
CA LYS A 42 -12.76 13.37 -3.12
C LYS A 42 -14.07 12.82 -3.71
N THR A 43 -14.46 11.60 -3.37
CA THR A 43 -15.73 11.00 -3.81
C THR A 43 -16.94 11.46 -3.00
N LEU A 44 -16.74 12.12 -1.85
CA LEU A 44 -17.81 12.57 -0.97
C LEU A 44 -18.38 13.92 -1.42
N PRO A 45 -19.64 14.24 -1.07
CA PRO A 45 -20.16 15.60 -1.19
C PRO A 45 -19.35 16.59 -0.34
N GLN A 46 -19.23 17.84 -0.80
CA GLN A 46 -18.42 18.90 -0.16
C GLN A 46 -18.66 19.04 1.36
N GLN A 47 -19.92 18.90 1.80
CA GLN A 47 -20.26 18.98 3.23
C GLN A 47 -19.61 17.86 4.06
N LYS A 48 -19.55 16.63 3.52
CA LYS A 48 -18.90 15.49 4.19
C LYS A 48 -17.38 15.57 4.10
N GLN A 49 -16.83 16.16 3.03
CA GLN A 49 -15.39 16.43 2.92
C GLN A 49 -14.91 17.35 4.04
N ASN A 50 -15.62 18.46 4.28
CA ASN A 50 -15.27 19.41 5.35
C ASN A 50 -15.33 18.75 6.73
N LEU A 51 -16.33 17.92 7.00
CA LEU A 51 -16.48 17.21 8.27
C LEU A 51 -15.32 16.23 8.53
N ILE A 52 -14.94 15.45 7.51
CA ILE A 52 -13.80 14.54 7.62
C ILE A 52 -12.51 15.32 7.80
N ASN A 53 -12.26 16.37 7.00
CA ASN A 53 -11.03 17.17 7.12
C ASN A 53 -10.88 17.77 8.53
N GLN A 54 -11.95 18.32 9.10
CA GLN A 54 -11.93 18.80 10.49
C GLN A 54 -11.66 17.66 11.49
N THR A 55 -12.21 16.47 11.25
CA THR A 55 -11.96 15.29 12.09
C THR A 55 -10.51 14.84 11.99
N LEU A 56 -9.92 14.86 10.79
CA LEU A 56 -8.52 14.51 10.55
C LEU A 56 -7.56 15.51 11.20
N GLU A 57 -7.86 16.81 11.11
CA GLU A 57 -7.07 17.87 11.76
C GLU A 57 -7.14 17.80 13.30
N SER A 58 -8.29 17.38 13.83
CA SER A 58 -8.54 17.30 15.28
C SER A 58 -8.05 15.99 15.90
N ALA A 59 -7.90 14.93 15.11
CA ALA A 59 -7.55 13.61 15.59
C ALA A 59 -6.04 13.49 15.86
N LYS A 60 -5.68 13.62 17.14
CA LYS A 60 -4.29 13.45 17.62
C LYS A 60 -3.85 11.98 17.76
N ALA A 61 -4.79 11.04 17.67
CA ALA A 61 -4.54 9.61 17.90
C ALA A 61 -4.83 8.79 16.63
N PRO A 62 -3.91 7.92 16.17
CA PRO A 62 -4.10 7.06 15.00
C PRO A 62 -5.36 6.19 15.03
N ALA A 63 -5.76 5.73 16.22
CA ALA A 63 -6.96 4.92 16.40
C ALA A 63 -8.26 5.68 16.08
N LEU A 64 -8.32 6.98 16.42
CA LEU A 64 -9.48 7.82 16.13
C LEU A 64 -9.61 8.12 14.64
N LEU A 65 -8.47 8.29 13.95
CA LEU A 65 -8.42 8.42 12.49
C LEU A 65 -8.97 7.17 11.81
N GLN A 66 -8.54 5.99 12.25
CA GLN A 66 -8.99 4.72 11.68
C GLN A 66 -10.50 4.50 11.90
N GLN A 67 -11.02 4.84 13.08
CA GLN A 67 -12.45 4.78 13.35
C GLN A 67 -13.25 5.77 12.50
N ALA A 68 -12.80 7.01 12.35
CA ALA A 68 -13.48 8.01 11.51
C ALA A 68 -13.57 7.57 10.04
N VAL A 69 -12.48 7.01 9.49
CA VAL A 69 -12.46 6.45 8.13
C VAL A 69 -13.40 5.26 8.03
N ASN A 70 -13.34 4.31 8.96
CA ASN A 70 -14.17 3.11 8.93
C ASN A 70 -15.67 3.38 9.08
N ASN A 71 -16.05 4.42 9.81
CA ASN A 71 -17.44 4.81 10.02
C ASN A 71 -17.99 5.65 8.86
N THR A 72 -17.12 6.27 8.06
CA THR A 72 -17.57 7.18 6.98
C THR A 72 -17.61 6.50 5.62
N PHE A 73 -16.69 5.59 5.35
CA PHE A 73 -16.58 4.91 4.07
C PHE A 73 -17.12 3.49 4.14
N ASP A 74 -17.79 3.08 3.08
CA ASP A 74 -18.15 1.68 2.89
C ASP A 74 -16.88 0.81 2.89
N GLN A 75 -16.90 -0.29 3.63
CA GLN A 75 -15.73 -1.15 3.82
C GLN A 75 -15.31 -1.85 2.52
N THR A 76 -16.26 -2.16 1.63
CA THR A 76 -15.96 -2.75 0.33
C THR A 76 -15.24 -1.74 -0.57
N LEU A 77 -15.75 -0.51 -0.60
CA LEU A 77 -15.12 0.59 -1.33
C LEU A 77 -13.72 0.89 -0.77
N LEU A 78 -13.58 0.98 0.55
CA LEU A 78 -12.29 1.20 1.22
C LEU A 78 -11.27 0.12 0.85
N ASN A 79 -11.66 -1.16 0.95
CA ASN A 79 -10.76 -2.27 0.63
C ASN A 79 -10.38 -2.29 -0.85
N LYS A 80 -11.31 -1.98 -1.76
CA LYS A 80 -11.04 -1.89 -3.19
C LYS A 80 -10.06 -0.75 -3.52
N THR A 81 -10.26 0.43 -2.93
CA THR A 81 -9.36 1.56 -3.12
C THR A 81 -7.99 1.27 -2.51
N LEU A 82 -7.92 0.69 -1.31
CA LEU A 82 -6.66 0.24 -0.69
C LEU A 82 -5.90 -0.73 -1.61
N GLN A 83 -6.58 -1.72 -2.17
CA GLN A 83 -5.97 -2.69 -3.08
C GLN A 83 -5.42 -2.00 -4.33
N SER A 84 -6.23 -1.14 -4.96
CA SER A 84 -5.82 -0.41 -6.17
C SER A 84 -4.63 0.50 -5.91
N LYS A 85 -4.62 1.23 -4.80
CA LYS A 85 -3.50 2.09 -4.38
C LYS A 85 -2.24 1.29 -4.09
N SER A 86 -2.38 0.18 -3.36
CA SER A 86 -1.25 -0.70 -3.06
C SER A 86 -0.59 -1.22 -4.33
N GLN A 87 -1.39 -1.68 -5.31
CA GLN A 87 -0.89 -2.16 -6.59
C GLN A 87 -0.18 -1.06 -7.38
N LYS A 88 -0.78 0.13 -7.44
CA LYS A 88 -0.21 1.28 -8.16
C LYS A 88 1.13 1.71 -7.56
N LEU A 89 1.16 2.01 -6.26
CA LEU A 89 2.39 2.45 -5.57
C LEU A 89 3.49 1.40 -5.64
N PHE A 90 3.13 0.11 -5.57
CA PHE A 90 4.08 -0.97 -5.71
C PHE A 90 4.65 -1.08 -7.12
N ALA A 91 3.81 -0.93 -8.15
CA ALA A 91 4.26 -0.89 -9.54
C ALA A 91 5.18 0.30 -9.81
N GLU A 92 4.83 1.50 -9.33
CA GLU A 92 5.66 2.70 -9.45
C GLU A 92 7.03 2.52 -8.76
N TYR A 93 7.04 1.91 -7.57
CA TYR A 93 8.28 1.58 -6.88
C TYR A 93 9.13 0.58 -7.67
N LEU A 94 8.51 -0.50 -8.17
CA LEU A 94 9.20 -1.49 -9.01
C LEU A 94 9.82 -0.86 -10.25
N GLU A 95 9.10 0.00 -10.96
CA GLU A 95 9.61 0.73 -12.12
C GLU A 95 10.80 1.60 -11.75
N THR A 96 10.73 2.29 -10.60
CA THR A 96 11.80 3.18 -10.11
C THR A 96 13.08 2.42 -9.80
N ILE A 97 12.99 1.20 -9.26
CA ILE A 97 14.17 0.40 -8.92
C ILE A 97 14.60 -0.56 -10.04
N ASN A 98 13.80 -0.74 -11.10
CA ASN A 98 14.05 -1.78 -12.10
C ASN A 98 15.44 -1.67 -12.76
N GLU A 99 15.93 -0.45 -12.97
CA GLU A 99 17.26 -0.21 -13.54
C GLU A 99 18.40 -0.42 -12.52
N THR A 100 18.11 -0.40 -11.23
CA THR A 100 19.11 -0.59 -10.15
C THR A 100 19.24 -2.06 -9.75
N LEU A 101 18.28 -2.90 -10.13
CA LEU A 101 18.30 -4.33 -9.87
C LEU A 101 19.28 -5.08 -10.79
N THR A 102 20.02 -6.01 -10.21
CA THR A 102 20.81 -6.98 -10.96
C THR A 102 19.91 -7.99 -11.67
N GLU A 103 20.43 -8.62 -12.72
CA GLU A 103 19.72 -9.70 -13.41
C GLU A 103 19.34 -10.86 -12.48
N GLU A 104 20.17 -11.16 -11.47
CA GLU A 104 19.85 -12.16 -10.45
C GLU A 104 18.65 -11.74 -9.60
N GLN A 105 18.59 -10.48 -9.16
CA GLN A 105 17.46 -9.97 -8.38
C GLN A 105 16.17 -9.95 -9.23
N LYS A 106 16.26 -9.55 -10.49
CA LYS A 106 15.12 -9.59 -11.43
C LYS A 106 14.60 -11.01 -11.61
N ASN A 107 15.48 -11.99 -11.79
CA ASN A 107 15.09 -13.40 -11.91
C ASN A 107 14.40 -13.91 -10.64
N LYS A 108 14.94 -13.60 -9.45
CA LYS A 108 14.30 -13.98 -8.17
C LYS A 108 12.92 -13.34 -7.99
N LEU A 109 12.76 -12.08 -8.38
CA LEU A 109 11.46 -11.40 -8.38
C LEU A 109 10.48 -12.06 -9.34
N GLN A 110 10.93 -12.44 -10.54
CA GLN A 110 10.09 -13.18 -11.48
C GLN A 110 9.65 -14.51 -10.89
N GLU A 111 10.55 -15.28 -10.26
CA GLU A 111 10.20 -16.53 -9.58
C GLU A 111 9.18 -16.32 -8.45
N TYR A 112 9.35 -15.25 -7.67
CA TYR A 112 8.46 -14.90 -6.57
C TYR A 112 7.03 -14.53 -7.03
N PHE A 113 6.92 -13.75 -8.12
CA PHE A 113 5.64 -13.26 -8.64
C PHE A 113 5.01 -14.17 -9.70
N THR A 114 5.72 -15.20 -10.18
CA THR A 114 5.13 -16.19 -11.07
C THR A 114 4.22 -17.10 -10.26
N PRO A 115 2.89 -17.10 -10.49
CA PRO A 115 2.06 -18.16 -9.94
C PRO A 115 2.59 -19.46 -10.53
N PHE A 116 3.07 -20.38 -9.68
CA PHE A 116 3.61 -21.70 -10.05
C PHE A 116 3.00 -22.17 -11.37
N LYS A 117 3.72 -22.00 -12.50
CA LYS A 117 3.37 -22.72 -13.71
C LYS A 117 3.58 -24.19 -13.32
N PRO A 118 2.55 -25.04 -13.24
CA PRO A 118 2.80 -26.45 -13.10
C PRO A 118 3.73 -26.83 -14.26
N LYS A 119 4.86 -27.46 -13.94
CA LYS A 119 5.70 -28.09 -14.96
C LYS A 119 4.76 -28.97 -15.78
N GLY A 120 4.75 -28.72 -17.08
CA GLY A 120 3.94 -29.51 -17.99
C GLY A 120 4.22 -30.99 -17.80
N GLU A 121 3.15 -31.77 -17.84
CA GLU A 121 3.14 -33.11 -18.40
C GLU A 121 2.00 -33.16 -19.42
#